data_AF-A0A7J6HD11-F1
#
_entry.id   AF-A0A7J6HD11-F1
#
_cell.length_a   1.000
_cell.length_b   1.000
_cell.length_c   1.000
_cell.angle_alpha   90.00
_cell.angle_beta   90.00
_cell.angle_gamma   90.00
#
_symmetry.space_group_name_H-M   'P 1'
#
loop_
_entity.id
_entity.type
_entity.pdbx_description
1 polymer ?
#
loop_
_entity_poly.entity_id
_entity_poly.type
_entity_poly.pdbx_seq_one_letter_code
_entity_poly.pdbx_strand_id
1 'polypeptide(L)'
;MELKSKDVDTIAYISVNDAYVMKAWKEDLKVLLLSDGNGDLTRATNAEVDLSDKPVRLGVRSRRYALLDEDSVVKVLNLEEGGAFTISSAYDILKVL
;
A
#
# COMPACT_ATOMS: atom_id res chain seq x y z
N MET A 1 -13.56 -12.25 5.48
CA MET A 1 -12.77 -11.37 4.61
C MET A 1 -13.27 -11.62 3.20
N GLU A 2 -14.15 -10.75 2.67
CA GLU A 2 -14.83 -10.95 1.38
C GLU A 2 -13.86 -11.06 0.19
N LEU A 3 -12.70 -10.39 0.26
CA LEU A 3 -11.64 -10.51 -0.75
C LEU A 3 -11.10 -11.96 -0.87
N LYS A 4 -10.93 -12.67 0.25
CA LYS A 4 -10.45 -14.05 0.23
C LYS A 4 -11.45 -15.05 -0.37
N SER A 5 -12.75 -14.69 -0.39
CA SER A 5 -13.78 -15.49 -1.07
C SER A 5 -13.91 -15.18 -2.56
N LYS A 6 -13.10 -14.26 -3.08
CA LYS A 6 -13.07 -13.78 -4.47
C LYS A 6 -11.73 -14.12 -5.15
N ASP A 7 -11.18 -15.29 -4.82
CA ASP A 7 -9.92 -15.80 -5.38
C ASP A 7 -8.68 -14.92 -5.17
N VAL A 8 -8.72 -14.00 -4.20
CA VAL A 8 -7.54 -13.24 -3.77
C VAL A 8 -6.70 -14.09 -2.81
N ASP A 9 -5.53 -14.54 -3.29
CA ASP A 9 -4.59 -15.35 -2.50
C ASP A 9 -3.97 -14.58 -1.33
N THR A 10 -3.54 -13.35 -1.59
CA THR A 10 -2.76 -12.54 -0.64
C THR A 10 -3.31 -11.13 -0.52
N ILE A 11 -3.52 -10.69 0.72
CA ILE A 11 -3.76 -9.28 1.05
C ILE A 11 -2.52 -8.78 1.78
N ALA A 12 -1.86 -7.78 1.20
CA ALA A 12 -0.64 -7.19 1.73
C ALA A 12 -0.79 -5.68 2.00
N TYR A 13 -0.13 -5.22 3.07
CA TYR A 13 0.09 -3.82 3.38
C TYR A 13 1.57 -3.52 3.20
N ILE A 14 1.88 -2.47 2.44
CA ILE A 14 3.25 -2.06 2.14
C ILE A 14 3.48 -0.64 2.64
N SER A 15 4.70 -0.37 3.11
CA SER A 15 5.11 0.98 3.51
C SER A 15 6.61 1.17 3.31
N VAL A 16 7.00 2.43 3.11
CA VAL A 16 8.40 2.88 3.21
C VAL A 16 8.81 2.96 4.67
N ASN A 17 8.99 1.78 5.26
CA ASN A 17 9.41 1.51 6.62
C ASN A 17 10.27 0.24 6.63
N ASP A 18 11.21 0.15 7.55
CA ASP A 18 12.01 -1.06 7.74
C ASP A 18 11.18 -2.22 8.29
N ALA A 19 11.69 -3.44 8.13
CA ALA A 19 11.00 -4.66 8.52
C ALA A 19 10.76 -4.78 10.04
N TYR A 20 11.55 -4.11 10.89
CA TYR A 20 11.36 -4.15 12.34
C TYR A 20 10.13 -3.33 12.74
N VAL A 21 9.98 -2.12 12.17
CA VAL A 21 8.78 -1.29 12.35
C VAL A 21 7.54 -2.01 11.80
N MET A 22 7.64 -2.57 10.59
CA MET A 22 6.52 -3.32 10.00
C MET A 22 6.14 -4.53 10.86
N LYS A 23 7.11 -5.22 11.48
CA LYS A 23 6.82 -6.33 12.40
C LYS A 23 6.10 -5.85 13.65
N ALA A 24 6.50 -4.73 14.23
CA ALA A 24 5.85 -4.15 15.41
C ALA A 24 4.39 -3.75 15.13
N TRP A 25 4.08 -3.28 13.91
CA TRP A 25 2.71 -2.93 13.52
C TRP A 25 1.80 -4.13 13.27
N LYS A 26 2.36 -5.34 13.14
CA LYS A 26 1.59 -6.53 12.75
C LYS A 26 0.69 -7.09 13.85
N GLU A 27 0.91 -6.75 15.12
CA GLU A 27 0.33 -7.45 16.27
C GLU A 27 -1.20 -7.62 16.19
N ASP A 28 -1.93 -6.69 15.56
CA ASP A 28 -3.39 -6.77 15.38
C ASP A 28 -3.87 -6.88 13.91
N LEU A 29 -2.95 -7.02 12.96
CA LEU A 29 -3.27 -6.98 11.53
C LEU A 29 -3.28 -8.39 10.92
N LYS A 30 -4.45 -8.79 10.41
CA LYS A 30 -4.65 -10.08 9.71
C LYS A 30 -4.26 -10.03 8.22
N VAL A 31 -3.23 -9.27 7.89
CA VAL A 31 -2.70 -9.11 6.52
C VAL A 31 -1.19 -9.31 6.51
N LEU A 32 -0.62 -9.58 5.33
CA LEU A 32 0.83 -9.60 5.15
C LEU A 32 1.34 -8.17 5.25
N LEU A 33 2.43 -7.93 5.99
CA LEU A 33 3.09 -6.63 6.02
C LEU A 33 4.41 -6.76 5.28
N LEU A 34 4.60 -5.91 4.26
CA LEU A 34 5.77 -5.86 3.40
C LEU A 34 6.54 -4.57 3.64
N SER A 35 7.83 -4.70 3.88
CA SER A 35 8.74 -3.55 3.99
C SER A 35 9.21 -3.15 2.60
N ASP A 36 9.00 -1.88 2.24
CA ASP A 36 9.65 -1.20 1.12
C ASP A 36 10.63 -0.16 1.67
N GLY A 37 11.52 -0.57 2.59
CA GLY A 37 12.37 0.35 3.35
C GLY A 37 13.26 1.26 2.50
N ASN A 38 13.65 0.81 1.31
CA ASN A 38 14.40 1.62 0.34
C ASN A 38 13.50 2.44 -0.59
N GLY A 39 12.19 2.19 -0.63
CA GLY A 39 11.24 2.85 -1.53
C GLY A 39 11.35 2.42 -2.99
N ASP A 40 11.90 1.24 -3.27
CA ASP A 40 12.15 0.77 -4.65
C ASP A 40 10.84 0.50 -5.38
N LEU A 41 9.89 -0.18 -4.73
CA LEU A 41 8.56 -0.40 -5.31
C LEU A 41 7.79 0.92 -5.41
N THR A 42 7.87 1.74 -4.36
CA THR A 42 7.20 3.03 -4.32
C THR A 42 7.60 3.90 -5.52
N ARG A 43 8.90 3.98 -5.85
CA ARG A 43 9.39 4.67 -7.05
C ARG A 43 8.96 3.99 -8.34
N ALA A 44 9.03 2.66 -8.42
CA ALA A 44 8.63 1.93 -9.62
C ALA A 44 7.15 2.14 -9.99
N THR A 45 6.31 2.45 -9.00
CA THR A 45 4.87 2.72 -9.17
C THR A 45 4.53 4.22 -9.27
N ASN A 46 5.53 5.11 -9.29
CA ASN A 46 5.37 6.57 -9.21
C ASN A 46 4.50 7.02 -8.01
N ALA A 47 4.56 6.27 -6.91
CA ALA A 47 3.79 6.52 -5.71
C ALA A 47 4.58 7.32 -4.66
N GLU A 48 5.81 7.77 -4.96
CA GLU A 48 6.61 8.52 -4.01
C GLU A 48 6.05 9.92 -3.73
N VAL A 49 6.22 10.36 -2.49
CA VAL A 49 5.97 11.74 -2.06
C VAL A 49 7.05 12.18 -1.08
N ASP A 50 7.63 13.35 -1.31
CA ASP A 50 8.57 13.96 -0.39
C ASP A 50 7.85 14.80 0.68
N LEU A 51 7.97 14.37 1.93
CA LEU A 51 7.38 15.01 3.10
C LEU A 51 8.44 15.67 3.99
N SER A 52 9.66 15.87 3.51
CA SER A 52 10.77 16.48 4.25
C SER A 52 10.46 17.91 4.71
N ASP A 53 9.81 18.70 3.84
CA ASP A 53 9.46 20.10 4.09
C ASP A 53 8.08 20.28 4.77
N LYS A 54 7.37 19.18 5.03
CA LYS A 54 6.10 19.22 5.74
C LYS A 54 6.34 19.23 7.26
N PRO A 55 5.41 19.76 8.08
CA PRO A 55 5.55 19.78 9.54
C PRO A 55 5.81 18.39 10.16
N VAL A 56 5.38 17.32 9.48
CA VAL A 56 5.56 15.93 9.90
C VAL A 56 7.00 15.40 9.71
N ARG A 57 7.82 16.02 8.84
CA ARG A 57 9.24 15.68 8.60
C ARG A 57 9.51 14.19 8.38
N LEU A 58 8.80 13.55 7.47
CA LEU A 58 8.85 12.09 7.29
C LEU A 58 9.83 11.62 6.22
N GLY A 59 10.48 12.53 5.49
CA GLY A 59 11.28 12.19 4.32
C GLY A 59 10.42 11.73 3.15
N VAL A 60 11.01 10.96 2.23
CA VAL A 60 10.29 10.33 1.12
C VAL A 60 9.47 9.14 1.63
N ARG A 61 8.19 9.10 1.26
CA ARG A 61 7.24 8.04 1.63
C ARG A 61 6.42 7.60 0.43
N SER A 62 5.68 6.51 0.61
CA SER A 62 4.62 6.12 -0.32
C SER A 62 3.37 6.97 -0.08
N ARG A 63 2.76 7.43 -1.17
CA ARG A 63 1.37 7.86 -1.24
C ARG A 63 0.46 6.69 -0.88
N ARG A 64 -0.79 7.01 -0.52
CA ARG A 64 -1.81 5.99 -0.29
C ARG A 64 -2.31 5.45 -1.63
N TYR A 65 -2.35 4.13 -1.78
CA TYR A 65 -2.96 3.49 -2.94
C TYR A 65 -3.51 2.12 -2.58
N ALA A 66 -4.33 1.57 -3.47
CA ALA A 66 -4.63 0.15 -3.53
C ALA A 66 -4.22 -0.40 -4.90
N LEU A 67 -3.61 -1.59 -4.91
CA LEU A 67 -3.08 -2.23 -6.10
C LEU A 67 -3.66 -3.64 -6.20
N LEU A 68 -4.19 -3.99 -7.37
CA LEU A 68 -4.56 -5.36 -7.73
C LEU A 68 -3.50 -5.91 -8.69
N ASP A 69 -2.79 -6.94 -8.25
CA ASP A 69 -1.84 -7.69 -9.06
C ASP A 69 -2.46 -9.03 -9.45
N GLU A 70 -2.37 -9.36 -10.74
CA GLU A 70 -2.71 -10.68 -11.27
C GLU A 70 -1.50 -11.19 -12.06
N ASP A 71 -0.90 -12.29 -11.60
CA ASP A 71 0.26 -12.92 -12.23
C ASP A 71 1.42 -11.94 -12.52
N SER A 72 1.79 -11.12 -11.54
CA SER A 72 2.83 -10.08 -11.66
C SER A 72 2.50 -8.96 -12.65
N VAL A 73 1.22 -8.80 -13.00
CA VAL A 73 0.71 -7.69 -13.79
C VAL A 73 -0.25 -6.86 -12.95
N VAL A 74 0.10 -5.59 -12.73
CA VAL A 74 -0.78 -4.61 -12.09
C VAL A 74 -1.99 -4.32 -12.99
N LYS A 75 -3.17 -4.78 -12.57
CA LYS A 75 -4.44 -4.54 -13.27
C LYS A 75 -5.11 -3.25 -12.84
N VAL A 76 -4.98 -2.92 -11.56
CA VAL A 76 -5.58 -1.73 -10.94
C VAL A 76 -4.54 -1.06 -10.07
N LEU A 77 -4.41 0.26 -10.20
CA LEU A 77 -3.63 1.10 -9.31
C LEU A 77 -4.46 2.34 -8.96
N ASN A 78 -5.14 2.27 -7.82
CA ASN A 78 -5.95 3.37 -7.30
C ASN A 78 -5.08 4.25 -6.41
N LEU A 79 -4.36 5.18 -7.02
CA LEU A 79 -3.44 6.10 -6.35
C LEU A 79 -4.16 7.37 -5.87
N GLU A 80 -4.14 7.60 -4.56
CA GLU A 80 -4.80 8.78 -3.96
C GLU A 80 -3.98 10.05 -4.20
N GLU A 81 -4.67 11.15 -4.44
CA GLU A 81 -4.08 12.49 -4.48
C GLU A 81 -4.00 13.11 -3.08
N GLY A 82 -2.82 13.61 -2.72
CA GLY A 82 -2.58 14.25 -1.43
C GLY A 82 -2.92 13.35 -0.23
N GLY A 83 -3.68 13.90 0.73
CA GLY A 83 -4.10 13.20 1.96
C GLY A 83 -5.42 12.43 1.85
N ALA A 84 -5.92 12.20 0.63
CA ALA A 84 -7.24 11.61 0.42
C ALA A 84 -7.31 10.11 0.78
N PHE A 85 -8.55 9.63 0.90
CA PHE A 85 -8.92 8.23 1.04
C PHE A 85 -10.31 8.02 0.41
N THR A 86 -10.33 7.85 -0.91
CA THR A 86 -11.55 7.87 -1.72
C THR A 86 -11.66 6.71 -2.70
N ILE A 87 -10.54 6.15 -3.14
CA ILE A 87 -10.47 5.09 -4.16
C ILE A 87 -9.57 3.91 -3.76
N SER A 88 -8.83 4.04 -2.65
CA SER A 88 -7.89 3.02 -2.17
C SER A 88 -8.47 2.11 -1.08
N SER A 89 -9.79 2.05 -0.94
CA SER A 89 -10.42 1.17 0.05
C SER A 89 -10.46 -0.29 -0.43
N ALA A 90 -10.52 -1.24 0.51
CA ALA A 90 -10.75 -2.65 0.18
C ALA A 90 -12.08 -2.87 -0.56
N TYR A 91 -13.08 -2.01 -0.31
CA TYR A 91 -14.36 -2.06 -1.01
C TYR A 91 -14.23 -1.63 -2.47
N ASP A 92 -13.37 -0.66 -2.79
CA ASP A 92 -13.13 -0.25 -4.17
C ASP A 92 -12.41 -1.34 -4.97
N ILE A 93 -11.48 -2.06 -4.34
CA ILE A 93 -10.89 -3.27 -4.95
C ILE A 93 -11.94 -4.36 -5.14
N LEU A 94 -12.84 -4.57 -4.18
CA LEU A 94 -13.89 -5.60 -4.30
C LEU A 94 -14.85 -5.36 -5.49
N LYS A 95 -15.04 -4.11 -5.92
CA LYS A 95 -15.89 -3.76 -7.08
C LYS A 95 -15.26 -4.13 -8.42
N VAL A 96 -13.94 -4.29 -8.46
CA VAL A 96 -13.17 -4.52 -9.69
C VAL A 96 -12.57 -5.93 -9.78
N LEU A 97 -12.80 -6.76 -8.76
CA LEU A 97 -12.63 -8.23 -8.75
C LEU A 97 -13.86 -8.90 -9.38
#